data_AF-A0A7S2DKI7-F1
#
_entry.id   AF-A0A7S2DKI7-F1
#
_cell.length_a   1.000
_cell.length_b   1.000
_cell.length_c   1.000
_cell.angle_alpha   90.00
_cell.angle_beta   90.00
_cell.angle_gamma   90.00
#
_symmetry.space_group_name_H-M   'P 1'
#
loop_
_entity.id
_entity.type
_entity.pdbx_description
1 polymer ?
#
loop_
_entity_poly.entity_id
_entity_poly.type
_entity_poly.pdbx_seq_one_letter_code
_entity_poly.pdbx_strand_id
1 'polypeptide(L)'
;AVFGTVTGGWLSDKYLGQPEPRNLDTVSMRMYKASLDRWSSGDWGLFQELLQVLRTIADKHDSSIANVAVAWVLDQLGPDGGWAILGARDAIHIEEHVSLKRWVAESSAGGGEVHSLLDREDRKLVTLVLSKGRGPVGDIWSHERR
;
A
#
# COMPACT_ATOMS: atom_id res chain seq x y z
N ALA A 1 -8.16 -13.53 2.17
CA ALA A 1 -6.84 -13.26 1.56
C ALA A 1 -6.94 -12.04 0.66
N VAL A 2 -5.97 -11.13 0.72
CA VAL A 2 -5.87 -9.96 -0.16
C VAL A 2 -4.54 -10.00 -0.90
N PHE A 3 -4.52 -9.53 -2.15
CA PHE A 3 -3.33 -9.49 -3.00
C PHE A 3 -3.19 -8.10 -3.64
N GLY A 4 -2.02 -7.79 -4.20
CA GLY A 4 -1.77 -6.49 -4.81
C GLY A 4 -1.64 -5.34 -3.81
N THR A 5 -1.29 -5.65 -2.56
CA THR A 5 -1.17 -4.70 -1.43
C THR A 5 -0.17 -3.57 -1.68
N VAL A 6 0.86 -3.81 -2.49
CA VAL A 6 1.84 -2.80 -2.92
C VAL A 6 1.59 -2.31 -4.36
N THR A 7 0.42 -2.60 -4.94
CA THR A 7 0.02 -2.22 -6.29
C THR A 7 1.06 -2.56 -7.37
N GLY A 8 1.59 -3.79 -7.35
CA GLY A 8 2.63 -4.19 -8.31
C GLY A 8 3.97 -3.46 -8.16
N GLY A 9 4.22 -2.92 -6.96
CA GLY A 9 5.47 -2.23 -6.60
C GLY A 9 5.40 -0.71 -6.70
N TRP A 10 4.28 -0.12 -7.17
CA TRP A 10 4.14 1.33 -7.25
C TRP A 10 4.18 2.00 -5.87
N LEU A 11 3.60 1.37 -4.85
CA LEU A 11 3.72 1.82 -3.45
C LEU A 11 5.07 1.38 -2.87
N SER A 12 6.14 2.05 -3.27
CA SER A 12 7.50 1.82 -2.78
C SER A 12 8.34 3.09 -2.82
N ASP A 13 9.40 3.12 -2.02
CA ASP A 13 10.38 4.20 -1.98
C ASP A 13 11.01 4.50 -3.34
N LYS A 14 11.05 3.51 -4.23
CA LYS A 14 11.55 3.65 -5.61
C LYS A 14 10.87 4.77 -6.40
N TYR A 15 9.58 5.03 -6.17
CA TYR A 15 8.82 6.00 -6.96
C TYR A 15 8.65 7.36 -6.26
N LEU A 16 9.10 7.50 -5.01
CA LEU A 16 8.99 8.75 -4.27
C LEU A 16 9.90 9.82 -4.88
N GLY A 17 9.33 11.01 -5.14
CA GLY A 17 10.03 12.14 -5.74
C GLY A 17 10.42 11.93 -7.20
N GLN A 18 10.03 10.82 -7.81
CA GLN A 18 10.39 10.49 -9.19
C GLN A 18 9.34 11.00 -10.18
N PRO A 19 9.77 11.41 -11.39
CA PRO A 19 8.83 11.68 -12.47
C PRO A 19 8.05 10.42 -12.84
N GLU A 20 6.86 10.61 -13.40
CA GLU A 20 6.03 9.51 -13.89
C GLU A 20 6.79 8.66 -14.92
N PRO A 21 6.94 7.34 -14.70
CA PRO A 21 7.64 6.46 -15.64
C PRO A 21 6.90 6.36 -16.96
N ARG A 22 7.61 6.54 -18.07
CA ARG A 22 7.04 6.43 -19.43
C ARG A 22 6.96 4.99 -19.95
N ASN A 23 7.81 4.10 -19.45
CA ASN A 23 7.90 2.71 -19.91
C ASN A 23 7.40 1.76 -18.83
N LEU A 24 6.40 0.94 -19.17
CA LEU A 24 5.79 -0.04 -18.27
C LEU A 24 6.02 -1.45 -18.81
N ASP A 25 6.99 -2.15 -18.23
CA ASP A 25 7.55 -3.39 -18.79
C ASP A 25 6.61 -4.60 -18.68
N THR A 26 5.67 -4.59 -17.73
CA THR A 26 4.81 -5.75 -17.46
C THR A 26 3.32 -5.40 -17.58
N VAL A 27 2.50 -6.42 -17.87
CA VAL A 27 1.03 -6.31 -17.89
C VAL A 27 0.51 -5.86 -16.52
N SER A 28 1.06 -6.41 -15.43
CA SER A 28 0.66 -6.05 -14.07
C SER A 28 0.99 -4.59 -13.75
N MET A 29 2.16 -4.08 -14.14
CA MET A 29 2.49 -2.65 -13.95
C MET A 29 1.48 -1.75 -14.65
N ARG A 30 1.09 -2.08 -15.89
CA ARG A 30 0.06 -1.32 -16.64
C ARG A 30 -1.30 -1.39 -15.97
N MET A 31 -1.71 -2.57 -15.51
CA MET A 31 -2.99 -2.76 -14.81
C MET A 31 -3.06 -1.93 -13.51
N TYR A 32 -2.04 -2.01 -12.65
CA TYR A 32 -2.01 -1.23 -11.41
C TYR A 32 -1.90 0.28 -11.67
N LYS A 33 -1.14 0.69 -12.70
CA LYS A 33 -1.08 2.10 -13.09
C LYS A 33 -2.44 2.62 -13.54
N ALA A 34 -3.20 1.85 -14.32
CA ALA A 34 -4.56 2.22 -14.71
C ALA A 34 -5.49 2.39 -13.50
N SER A 35 -5.35 1.55 -12.45
CA SER A 35 -6.09 1.73 -11.20
C SER A 35 -5.69 2.99 -10.44
N LEU A 36 -4.39 3.30 -10.39
CA LEU A 36 -3.87 4.54 -9.78
C LEU A 36 -4.34 5.78 -10.54
N ASP A 37 -4.32 5.74 -11.87
CA ASP A 37 -4.80 6.82 -12.73
C ASP A 37 -6.29 7.04 -12.57
N ARG A 38 -7.04 5.96 -12.41
CA ARG A 38 -8.46 6.07 -12.14
C ARG A 38 -8.74 6.77 -10.81
N TRP A 39 -8.02 6.41 -9.75
CA TRP A 39 -8.16 7.04 -8.44
C TRP A 39 -7.71 8.50 -8.47
N SER A 40 -6.54 8.77 -9.03
CA SER A 40 -5.96 10.12 -9.08
C SER A 40 -6.52 11.01 -10.19
N SER A 41 -7.35 10.46 -11.08
CA SER A 41 -7.75 11.13 -12.34
C SER A 41 -6.57 11.43 -13.28
N GLY A 42 -5.55 10.58 -13.26
CA GLY A 42 -4.30 10.73 -14.01
C GLY A 42 -3.33 11.74 -13.39
N ASP A 43 -3.58 12.22 -12.18
CA ASP A 43 -2.70 13.16 -11.48
C ASP A 43 -1.58 12.43 -10.74
N TRP A 44 -0.40 12.39 -11.37
CA TRP A 44 0.81 11.87 -10.73
C TRP A 44 1.19 12.63 -9.46
N GLY A 45 0.88 13.93 -9.37
CA GLY A 45 1.13 14.75 -8.19
C GLY A 45 0.37 14.26 -6.96
N LEU A 46 -0.90 13.86 -7.14
CA LEU A 46 -1.70 13.26 -6.07
C LEU A 46 -1.14 11.89 -5.65
N PHE A 47 -0.62 11.10 -6.58
CA PHE A 47 0.08 9.87 -6.23
C PHE A 47 1.39 10.14 -5.45
N GLN A 48 2.16 11.16 -5.83
CA GLN A 48 3.34 11.59 -5.08
C GLN A 48 2.99 12.08 -3.68
N GLU A 49 1.86 12.77 -3.50
CA GLU A 49 1.38 13.17 -2.18
C GLU A 49 1.11 11.94 -1.28
N LEU A 50 0.50 10.89 -1.84
CA LEU A 50 0.28 9.63 -1.12
C LEU A 50 1.61 9.00 -0.72
N LEU A 51 2.59 8.93 -1.63
CA LEU A 51 3.91 8.39 -1.33
C LEU A 51 4.63 9.19 -0.23
N GLN A 52 4.50 10.52 -0.22
CA GLN A 52 5.10 11.38 0.81
C GLN A 52 4.49 11.12 2.19
N VAL A 53 3.16 10.94 2.26
CA VAL A 53 2.48 10.57 3.50
C VAL A 53 2.91 9.19 3.97
N LEU A 54 2.96 8.20 3.07
CA LEU A 54 3.40 6.86 3.41
C LEU A 54 4.87 6.84 3.86
N ARG A 55 5.74 7.67 3.27
CA ARG A 55 7.14 7.82 3.70
C ARG A 55 7.23 8.41 5.10
N THR A 56 6.45 9.45 5.39
CA THR A 56 6.41 10.07 6.73
C THR A 56 6.02 9.05 7.81
N ILE A 57 5.05 8.19 7.52
CA ILE A 57 4.63 7.11 8.41
C ILE A 57 5.73 6.03 8.49
N ALA A 58 6.33 5.68 7.35
CA ALA A 58 7.41 4.70 7.31
C ALA A 58 8.62 5.13 8.14
N ASP A 59 9.00 6.41 8.11
CA ASP A 59 10.08 6.97 8.93
C ASP A 59 9.78 6.85 10.44
N LYS A 60 8.52 7.10 10.82
CA LYS A 60 8.07 6.99 12.21
C LYS A 60 8.16 5.56 12.76
N HIS A 61 7.96 4.55 11.91
CA HIS A 61 7.94 3.13 12.28
C HIS A 61 9.21 2.37 11.87
N ASP A 62 10.28 3.08 11.47
CA ASP A 62 11.53 2.49 10.95
C ASP A 62 11.28 1.42 9.86
N SER A 63 10.48 1.81 8.87
CA SER A 63 9.92 0.91 7.86
C SER A 63 10.04 1.49 6.45
N SER A 64 9.41 0.81 5.48
CA SER A 64 9.33 1.22 4.07
C SER A 64 7.92 1.64 3.67
N ILE A 65 7.80 2.37 2.56
CA ILE A 65 6.48 2.70 1.98
C ILE A 65 5.70 1.41 1.68
N ALA A 66 6.39 0.38 1.18
CA ALA A 66 5.79 -0.89 0.84
C ALA A 66 5.19 -1.58 2.07
N ASN A 67 5.91 -1.60 3.18
CA ASN A 67 5.44 -2.19 4.42
C ASN A 67 4.28 -1.41 5.04
N VAL A 68 4.32 -0.08 5.02
CA VAL A 68 3.19 0.75 5.46
C VAL A 68 1.95 0.49 4.62
N ALA A 69 2.10 0.33 3.29
CA ALA A 69 0.99 -0.02 2.41
C ALA A 69 0.38 -1.39 2.76
N VAL A 70 1.22 -2.40 3.06
CA VAL A 70 0.73 -3.70 3.53
C VAL A 70 0.04 -3.58 4.88
N ALA A 71 0.62 -2.83 5.82
CA ALA A 71 0.06 -2.59 7.15
C ALA A 71 -1.32 -1.91 7.06
N TRP A 72 -1.46 -0.91 6.20
CA TRP A 72 -2.75 -0.27 5.92
C TRP A 72 -3.79 -1.28 5.45
N VAL A 73 -3.45 -2.14 4.49
CA VAL A 73 -4.37 -3.16 3.98
C VAL A 73 -4.76 -4.16 5.09
N LEU A 74 -3.81 -4.58 5.92
CA LEU A 74 -4.10 -5.47 7.05
C LEU A 74 -5.06 -4.81 8.05
N ASP A 75 -4.90 -3.51 8.31
CA ASP A 75 -5.81 -2.73 9.17
C ASP A 75 -7.24 -2.71 8.63
N GLN A 76 -7.41 -2.66 7.29
CA GLN A 76 -8.73 -2.69 6.66
C GLN A 76 -9.44 -4.06 6.74
N LEU A 77 -8.73 -5.14 7.09
CA LEU A 77 -9.33 -6.46 7.27
C LEU A 77 -10.15 -6.55 8.58
N GLY A 78 -9.99 -5.58 9.47
CA GLY A 78 -10.79 -5.48 10.68
C GLY A 78 -10.50 -6.59 11.71
N PRO A 79 -11.34 -6.71 12.75
CA PRO A 79 -11.09 -7.61 13.89
C PRO A 79 -11.15 -9.10 13.52
N ASP A 80 -11.89 -9.45 12.46
CA ASP A 80 -11.96 -10.82 11.95
C ASP A 80 -10.66 -11.25 11.24
N GLY A 81 -9.78 -10.29 10.98
CA GLY A 81 -8.42 -10.51 10.48
C GLY A 81 -8.36 -11.04 9.05
N GLY A 82 -7.20 -11.62 8.71
CA GLY A 82 -6.95 -12.23 7.42
C GLY A 82 -5.47 -12.23 7.06
N TRP A 83 -5.17 -12.34 5.77
CA TRP A 83 -3.80 -12.49 5.27
C TRP A 83 -3.59 -11.71 3.97
N ALA A 84 -2.47 -10.99 3.93
CA ALA A 84 -1.93 -10.38 2.73
C ALA A 84 -0.96 -11.33 2.03
N ILE A 85 -1.13 -11.51 0.72
CA ILE A 85 -0.23 -12.28 -0.12
C ILE A 85 0.81 -11.32 -0.69
N LEU A 86 2.09 -11.57 -0.38
CA LEU A 86 3.22 -10.78 -0.85
C LEU A 86 3.93 -11.52 -1.99
N GLY A 87 4.00 -10.90 -3.15
CA GLY A 87 4.74 -11.43 -4.29
C GLY A 87 6.20 -10.96 -4.26
N ALA A 88 7.15 -11.89 -4.40
CA ALA A 88 8.55 -11.59 -4.65
C ALA A 88 8.95 -12.19 -6.00
N ARG A 89 9.56 -11.37 -6.87
CA ARG A 89 10.09 -11.84 -8.17
C ARG A 89 11.50 -12.41 -8.04
N ASP A 90 12.30 -11.83 -7.16
CA ASP A 90 13.68 -12.20 -6.88
C ASP A 90 13.98 -12.06 -5.38
N ALA A 91 15.20 -12.45 -4.99
CA ALA A 91 15.65 -12.45 -3.60
C ALA A 91 15.77 -11.04 -2.99
N ILE A 92 15.74 -9.97 -3.80
CA ILE A 92 15.95 -8.58 -3.34
C ILE A 92 14.80 -8.17 -2.39
N HIS A 93 13.63 -8.79 -2.53
CA HIS A 93 12.47 -8.51 -1.66
C HIS A 93 12.46 -9.29 -0.34
N ILE A 94 13.41 -10.21 -0.11
CA ILE A 94 13.40 -11.07 1.09
C ILE A 94 13.60 -10.23 2.35
N GLU A 95 14.54 -9.28 2.35
CA GLU A 95 14.81 -8.44 3.51
C GLU A 95 13.59 -7.61 3.90
N GLU A 96 12.91 -7.03 2.91
CA GLU A 96 11.66 -6.28 3.08
C GLU A 96 10.54 -7.16 3.69
N HIS A 97 10.39 -8.39 3.20
CA HIS A 97 9.39 -9.31 3.76
C HIS A 97 9.73 -9.75 5.19
N VAL A 98 11.03 -9.92 5.50
CA VAL A 98 11.49 -10.26 6.84
C VAL A 98 11.26 -9.09 7.80
N SER A 99 11.53 -7.85 7.40
CA SER A 99 11.30 -6.67 8.23
C SER A 99 9.81 -6.51 8.56
N LEU A 100 8.93 -6.65 7.57
CA LEU A 100 7.48 -6.64 7.79
C LEU A 100 7.03 -7.73 8.77
N LYS A 101 7.53 -8.97 8.60
CA LYS A 101 7.18 -10.07 9.48
C LYS A 101 7.60 -9.79 10.93
N ARG A 102 8.78 -9.19 11.15
CA ARG A 102 9.25 -8.80 12.48
C ARG A 102 8.36 -7.73 13.08
N TRP A 103 8.07 -6.68 12.32
CA TRP A 103 7.19 -5.59 12.75
C TRP A 103 5.83 -6.12 13.21
N VAL A 104 5.20 -6.99 12.42
CA VAL A 104 3.92 -7.63 12.77
C VAL A 104 4.01 -8.45 14.07
N ALA A 105 5.09 -9.22 14.24
CA ALA A 105 5.28 -10.05 15.43
C ALA A 105 5.51 -9.20 16.69
N GLU A 106 6.29 -8.13 16.59
CA GLU A 106 6.58 -7.19 17.67
C GLU A 106 5.32 -6.45 18.12
N SER A 107 4.48 -6.00 17.17
CA SER A 107 3.19 -5.37 17.49
C SER A 107 2.18 -6.33 18.15
N SER A 108 2.35 -7.65 17.95
CA SER A 108 1.47 -8.68 18.52
C SER A 108 1.93 -9.23 19.87
N ALA A 109 3.17 -8.95 20.29
CA ALA A 109 3.79 -9.55 21.48
C ALA A 109 3.26 -9.01 22.83
N GLY A 110 2.40 -7.98 22.81
CA GLY A 110 1.88 -7.27 23.98
C GLY A 110 0.78 -7.97 24.80
N GLY A 111 0.30 -9.16 24.39
CA GLY A 111 -0.56 -10.01 25.24
C GLY A 111 -1.98 -9.50 25.54
N GLY A 112 -2.50 -8.51 24.81
CA GLY A 112 -3.87 -8.03 24.94
C GLY A 112 -4.24 -7.10 23.78
N GLU A 113 -5.35 -7.39 23.11
CA GLU A 113 -5.85 -6.75 21.88
C GLU A 113 -4.93 -6.85 20.63
N VAL A 114 -5.55 -7.09 19.47
CA VAL A 114 -4.89 -6.91 18.17
C VAL A 114 -4.70 -5.41 18.00
N HIS A 115 -3.53 -4.91 18.39
CA HIS A 115 -3.17 -3.53 18.10
C HIS A 115 -2.88 -3.38 16.62
N SER A 116 -3.57 -2.44 15.99
CA SER A 116 -3.26 -2.04 14.62
C SER A 116 -1.80 -1.62 14.51
N LEU A 117 -1.15 -2.05 13.43
CA LEU A 117 0.25 -1.66 13.11
C LEU A 117 0.39 -0.15 12.91
N LEU A 118 -0.70 0.50 12.49
CA LEU A 118 -0.76 1.93 12.27
C LEU A 118 -1.54 2.57 13.43
N ASP A 119 -1.08 3.72 13.91
CA ASP A 119 -1.85 4.43 14.92
C ASP A 119 -2.96 5.30 14.31
N ARG A 120 -3.69 6.01 15.17
CA ARG A 120 -4.84 6.81 14.74
C ARG A 120 -4.44 7.96 13.82
N GLU A 121 -3.28 8.58 14.05
CA GLU A 121 -2.84 9.70 13.22
C GLU A 121 -2.32 9.19 11.87
N ASP A 122 -1.59 8.07 11.86
CA ASP A 122 -1.15 7.41 10.63
C ASP A 122 -2.35 7.12 9.72
N ARG A 123 -3.40 6.50 10.28
CA ARG A 123 -4.63 6.22 9.55
C ARG A 123 -5.30 7.45 8.96
N LYS A 124 -5.35 8.52 9.76
CA LYS A 124 -5.99 9.77 9.39
C LYS A 124 -5.25 10.44 8.23
N LEU A 125 -3.92 10.43 8.24
CA LEU A 125 -3.10 10.98 7.16
C LEU A 125 -3.34 10.22 5.85
N VAL A 126 -3.31 8.89 5.87
CA VAL A 126 -3.57 8.07 4.68
C VAL A 126 -4.99 8.30 4.16
N THR A 127 -5.98 8.28 5.05
CA THR A 127 -7.39 8.52 4.69
C THR A 127 -7.60 9.88 4.05
N LEU A 128 -6.93 10.92 4.57
CA LEU A 128 -7.03 12.28 4.04
C LEU A 128 -6.57 12.34 2.59
N VAL A 129 -5.41 11.74 2.26
CA VAL A 129 -4.93 11.73 0.87
C VAL A 129 -5.82 10.86 -0.01
N LEU A 130 -6.21 9.66 0.45
CA LEU A 130 -7.10 8.78 -0.31
C LEU A 130 -8.43 9.46 -0.66
N SER A 131 -8.96 10.31 0.23
CA SER A 131 -10.21 11.06 0.04
C SER A 131 -10.16 12.14 -1.04
N LYS A 132 -8.95 12.57 -1.45
CA LYS A 132 -8.77 13.55 -2.53
C LYS A 132 -9.00 12.93 -3.91
N GLY A 133 -8.81 11.62 -4.04
CA GLY A 133 -9.05 10.88 -5.28
C GLY A 133 -10.48 10.34 -5.39
N ARG A 134 -10.75 9.68 -6.51
CA ARG A 134 -12.02 9.03 -6.80
C ARG A 134 -11.91 7.53 -6.52
N GLY A 135 -12.47 7.09 -5.40
CA GLY A 135 -12.54 5.67 -5.07
C GLY A 135 -13.28 4.85 -6.16
N PRO A 136 -13.01 3.54 -6.27
CA PRO A 136 -13.74 2.67 -7.19
C PRO A 136 -15.25 2.68 -6.84
N VAL A 137 -16.10 2.70 -7.88
CA VAL A 137 -17.56 2.63 -7.73
C VAL A 137 -18.02 1.20 -7.98
N GLY A 138 -18.69 0.58 -7.02
CA GLY A 138 -19.15 -0.81 -7.15
C GLY A 138 -18.07 -1.85 -6.78
N ASP A 139 -18.33 -3.12 -7.09
CA ASP A 139 -17.39 -4.22 -6.83
C ASP A 139 -16.21 -4.21 -7.83
N ILE A 140 -15.18 -5.03 -7.55
CA ILE A 140 -13.99 -5.16 -8.42
C ILE A 140 -14.34 -5.54 -9.87
N TRP A 141 -15.48 -6.20 -10.10
CA TRP A 141 -15.94 -6.67 -11.41
C TRP A 141 -16.83 -5.68 -12.14
N SER A 142 -17.17 -4.54 -11.53
CA SER A 142 -18.18 -3.61 -12.05
C SER A 142 -17.74 -2.92 -13.34
N HIS A 143 -16.45 -3.00 -13.69
CA HIS A 143 -15.87 -2.34 -14.87
C HIS A 143 -15.32 -3.31 -15.92
N GLU A 144 -15.06 -4.56 -15.55
CA GLU A 144 -14.54 -5.58 -16.48
C GLU A 144 -15.66 -6.26 -17.29
N ARG A 145 -16.93 -6.08 -16.89
CA ARG A 145 -18.11 -6.69 -17.52
C ARG A 145 -18.80 -5.80 -18.58
N ARG A 146 -18.13 -4.78 -19.09
CA ARG A 146 -18.69 -3.86 -20.11
C ARG A 146 -18.16 -4.15 -21.50
#